data_AF-A0A1M5XD72-F1
#
_entry.id   AF-A0A1M5XD72-F1
#
_cell.length_a   1.000
_cell.length_b   1.000
_cell.length_c   1.000
_cell.angle_alpha   90.00
_cell.angle_beta   90.00
_cell.angle_gamma   90.00
#
_symmetry.space_group_name_H-M   'P 1'
#
loop_
_entity.id
_entity.type
_entity.pdbx_description
1 polymer ?
#
loop_
_entity_poly.entity_id
_entity_poly.type
_entity_poly.pdbx_seq_one_letter_code
_entity_poly.pdbx_strand_id
1 'polypeptide(L)'
;MKKFVCTVCGYIHEGETAPQECPLCHVGSEKFIEKTEGLAWADEHRVGIAKDVDPRILEGLNANFMGECTEVGMYLAMSRQADREGYPEVAEAYKRIAWEEAEHAAKFAELLGEVVAADTKANLQARVDAEHGACQGKKDLATLAK
;
A
#
# COMPACT_ATOMS: atom_id res chain seq x y z
N MET A 1 -28.53 -6.39 -28.14
CA MET A 1 -27.52 -7.41 -27.81
C MET A 1 -27.00 -7.15 -26.41
N LYS A 2 -27.24 -8.08 -25.49
CA LYS A 2 -26.84 -7.96 -24.08
C LYS A 2 -25.39 -8.42 -23.92
N LYS A 3 -24.73 -7.99 -22.85
CA LYS A 3 -23.41 -8.50 -22.47
C LYS A 3 -23.52 -9.26 -21.16
N PHE A 4 -22.93 -10.44 -21.10
CA PHE A 4 -22.88 -11.27 -19.90
C PHE A 4 -21.43 -11.44 -19.48
N VAL A 5 -21.12 -11.19 -18.21
CA VAL A 5 -19.77 -11.32 -17.66
C VAL A 5 -19.70 -12.54 -16.75
N CYS A 6 -18.73 -13.41 -16.99
CA CYS A 6 -18.42 -14.51 -16.09
C CYS A 6 -17.82 -13.95 -14.79
N THR A 7 -18.45 -14.25 -13.65
CA THR A 7 -18.01 -13.78 -12.33
C THR A 7 -16.76 -14.49 -11.80
N VAL A 8 -16.31 -15.55 -12.47
CA VAL A 8 -15.12 -16.33 -12.08
C VAL A 8 -13.86 -15.85 -12.80
N CYS A 9 -13.93 -15.62 -14.11
CA CYS A 9 -12.75 -15.27 -14.92
C CYS A 9 -12.87 -13.94 -15.68
N GLY A 10 -14.02 -13.26 -15.63
CA GLY A 10 -14.24 -11.99 -16.33
C GLY A 10 -14.53 -12.10 -17.82
N TYR A 11 -14.67 -13.32 -18.39
CA TYR A 11 -15.06 -13.49 -19.80
C TYR A 11 -16.37 -12.75 -20.12
N ILE A 12 -16.39 -12.01 -21.23
CA ILE A 12 -17.56 -11.26 -21.69
C ILE A 12 -18.16 -11.97 -22.91
N HIS A 13 -19.41 -12.42 -22.77
CA HIS A 13 -20.23 -12.94 -23.87
C HIS A 13 -21.19 -11.87 -24.38
N GLU A 14 -21.30 -11.71 -25.70
CA GLU A 14 -22.30 -10.83 -26.31
C GLU A 14 -23.37 -11.68 -27.00
N GLY A 15 -24.64 -11.53 -26.59
CA GLY A 15 -25.74 -12.35 -27.07
C GLY A 15 -27.06 -11.98 -26.41
N GLU A 16 -28.11 -12.74 -26.68
CA GLU A 16 -29.42 -12.53 -26.04
C GLU A 16 -29.53 -13.25 -24.68
N THR A 17 -28.75 -14.33 -24.49
CA THR A 17 -28.69 -15.12 -23.25
C THR A 17 -27.25 -15.44 -22.87
N ALA A 18 -26.98 -15.73 -21.59
CA ALA A 18 -25.69 -16.25 -21.16
C ALA A 18 -25.37 -17.61 -21.83
N PRO A 19 -24.08 -17.91 -22.13
CA PRO A 19 -23.70 -19.18 -22.70
C PRO A 19 -23.89 -20.30 -21.66
N GLN A 20 -24.21 -21.53 -22.10
CA GLN A 20 -24.38 -22.66 -21.19
C GLN A 20 -23.11 -23.00 -20.40
N GLU A 21 -21.96 -22.76 -21.01
CA GLU A 21 -20.64 -23.02 -20.42
C GLU A 21 -19.68 -21.89 -20.79
N CYS A 22 -18.89 -21.41 -19.83
CA CYS A 22 -17.85 -20.42 -20.07
C CYS A 22 -16.70 -21.04 -20.89
N PRO A 23 -16.29 -20.45 -22.03
CA PRO A 23 -15.23 -21.01 -22.87
C PRO A 23 -13.82 -20.90 -22.27
N LEU A 24 -13.64 -20.16 -21.16
CA LEU A 24 -12.34 -19.96 -20.51
C LEU A 24 -12.16 -20.77 -19.23
N CYS A 25 -13.20 -20.86 -18.39
CA CYS A 25 -13.10 -21.52 -17.08
C CYS A 25 -14.14 -22.63 -16.88
N HIS A 26 -14.95 -22.93 -17.89
CA HIS A 26 -15.86 -24.08 -17.93
C HIS A 26 -16.94 -24.12 -16.84
N VAL A 27 -17.18 -23.00 -16.15
CA VAL A 27 -18.33 -22.85 -15.25
C VAL A 27 -19.62 -22.69 -16.05
N GLY A 28 -20.75 -23.07 -15.45
CA GLY A 28 -22.03 -22.99 -16.10
C GLY A 28 -22.58 -21.56 -16.19
N SER A 29 -23.71 -21.44 -16.89
CA SER A 29 -24.41 -20.16 -17.12
C SER A 29 -24.81 -19.44 -15.83
N GLU A 30 -24.94 -20.14 -14.70
CA GLU A 30 -25.26 -19.58 -13.39
C GLU A 30 -24.18 -18.60 -12.86
N LYS A 31 -22.97 -18.64 -13.42
CA LYS A 31 -21.88 -17.72 -13.06
C LYS A 31 -21.81 -16.47 -13.93
N PHE A 32 -22.75 -16.29 -14.86
CA PHE A 32 -22.83 -15.10 -15.70
C PHE A 32 -23.82 -14.08 -15.15
N ILE A 33 -23.38 -12.83 -15.09
CA ILE A 33 -24.23 -11.68 -14.77
C ILE A 33 -24.41 -10.80 -16.00
N GLU A 34 -25.63 -10.31 -16.24
CA GLU A 34 -25.87 -9.32 -17.30
C GLU A 34 -25.20 -8.00 -16.90
N LYS A 35 -24.35 -7.46 -17.78
CA LYS A 35 -23.64 -6.21 -17.55
C LYS A 35 -24.61 -5.05 -17.69
N THR A 36 -24.92 -4.40 -16.57
CA THR A 36 -25.70 -3.15 -16.55
C THR A 36 -24.81 -1.95 -16.86
N GLU A 37 -25.43 -0.82 -17.21
CA GLU A 37 -24.71 0.45 -17.40
C GLU A 37 -24.26 1.01 -16.03
N GLY A 38 -22.96 1.27 -15.93
CA GLY A 38 -22.31 1.71 -14.69
C GLY A 38 -21.14 0.80 -14.28
N LEU A 39 -20.10 1.39 -13.70
CA LEU A 39 -19.03 0.64 -13.04
C LEU A 39 -19.30 0.72 -11.53
N ALA A 40 -19.57 -0.42 -10.92
CA ALA A 40 -19.62 -0.56 -9.47
C ALA A 40 -18.49 -1.50 -9.05
N TRP A 41 -17.56 -0.98 -8.25
CA TRP A 41 -16.49 -1.79 -7.65
C TRP A 41 -17.05 -2.54 -6.45
N ALA A 42 -16.69 -3.82 -6.30
CA ALA A 42 -17.09 -4.61 -5.14
C ALA A 42 -16.44 -4.09 -3.85
N ASP A 43 -15.21 -3.61 -3.97
CA ASP A 43 -14.47 -2.89 -2.95
C ASP A 43 -13.44 -1.98 -3.63
N GLU A 44 -12.98 -0.96 -2.93
CA GLU A 44 -11.96 -0.04 -3.43
C GLU A 44 -10.96 0.29 -2.32
N HIS A 45 -9.71 0.51 -2.71
CA HIS A 45 -8.70 0.95 -1.75
C HIS A 45 -9.05 2.36 -1.24
N ARG A 46 -9.13 2.51 0.08
CA ARG A 46 -9.42 3.79 0.74
C ARG A 46 -8.39 4.06 1.83
N VAL A 47 -7.79 5.24 1.77
CA VAL A 47 -6.94 5.73 2.85
C VAL A 47 -7.80 6.02 4.09
N GLY A 48 -7.32 5.58 5.26
CA GLY A 48 -7.97 5.76 6.55
C GLY A 48 -9.15 4.82 6.80
N ILE A 49 -9.18 3.66 6.15
CA ILE A 49 -10.26 2.67 6.34
C ILE A 49 -10.33 2.15 7.79
N ALA A 50 -9.21 2.20 8.53
CA ALA A 50 -9.17 1.73 9.90
C ALA A 50 -9.65 2.76 10.94
N LYS A 51 -9.96 4.00 10.57
CA LYS A 51 -10.22 5.09 11.53
C LYS A 51 -11.28 4.81 12.62
N ASP A 52 -12.28 3.98 12.30
CA ASP A 52 -13.43 3.68 13.17
C ASP A 52 -13.40 2.25 13.75
N VAL A 53 -12.27 1.54 13.68
CA VAL A 53 -12.15 0.17 14.21
C VAL A 53 -11.83 0.16 15.71
N ASP A 54 -11.82 -1.03 16.32
CA ASP A 54 -11.46 -1.21 17.74
C ASP A 54 -10.10 -0.54 18.06
N PRO A 55 -10.01 0.28 19.12
CA PRO A 55 -8.77 0.97 19.47
C PRO A 55 -7.54 0.08 19.62
N ARG A 56 -7.71 -1.19 20.02
CA ARG A 56 -6.61 -2.15 20.11
C ARG A 56 -6.04 -2.51 18.75
N ILE A 57 -6.88 -2.52 17.71
CA ILE A 57 -6.44 -2.73 16.33
C ILE A 57 -5.67 -1.49 15.86
N LEU A 58 -6.16 -0.28 16.14
CA LEU A 58 -5.45 0.96 15.81
C LEU A 58 -4.07 1.04 16.47
N GLU A 59 -3.96 0.66 17.75
CA GLU A 59 -2.70 0.57 18.46
C GLU A 59 -1.75 -0.44 17.80
N GLY A 60 -2.26 -1.62 17.45
CA GLY A 60 -1.50 -2.64 16.73
C GLY A 60 -1.00 -2.16 15.37
N LEU A 61 -1.86 -1.50 14.58
CA LEU A 61 -1.49 -0.96 13.26
C LEU A 61 -0.41 0.12 13.39
N ASN A 62 -0.54 1.02 14.37
CA ASN A 62 0.47 2.04 14.66
C ASN A 62 1.81 1.42 15.11
N ALA A 63 1.77 0.40 15.97
CA ALA A 63 2.97 -0.30 16.42
C ALA A 63 3.70 -0.98 15.25
N ASN A 64 2.96 -1.64 14.34
CA ASN A 64 3.55 -2.22 13.14
C ASN A 64 4.11 -1.14 12.22
N PHE A 65 3.37 -0.08 11.92
CA PHE A 65 3.87 1.04 11.13
C PHE A 65 5.23 1.56 11.64
N MET A 66 5.36 1.76 12.95
CA MET A 66 6.61 2.20 13.57
C MET A 66 7.72 1.15 13.51
N GLY A 67 7.37 -0.13 13.67
CA GLY A 67 8.30 -1.26 13.53
C GLY A 67 8.90 -1.32 12.12
N GLU A 68 8.03 -1.39 11.11
CA GLU A 68 8.43 -1.43 9.69
C GLU A 68 9.29 -0.21 9.31
N CYS A 69 8.89 1.01 9.72
CA CYS A 69 9.69 2.22 9.49
C CYS A 69 11.10 2.13 10.12
N THR A 70 11.21 1.47 11.28
CA THR A 70 12.50 1.27 11.95
C THR A 70 13.35 0.27 11.17
N GLU A 71 12.75 -0.82 10.68
CA GLU A 71 13.44 -1.84 9.89
C GLU A 71 14.00 -1.31 8.58
N VAL A 72 13.30 -0.40 7.89
CA VAL A 72 13.84 0.32 6.71
C VAL A 72 15.20 0.95 7.04
N GLY A 73 15.27 1.73 8.13
CA GLY A 73 16.50 2.38 8.56
C GLY A 73 17.58 1.39 8.97
N MET A 74 17.21 0.32 9.68
CA MET A 74 18.13 -0.74 10.10
C MET A 74 18.74 -1.47 8.90
N TYR A 75 17.94 -1.91 7.94
CA TYR A 75 18.42 -2.62 6.76
C TYR A 75 19.29 -1.73 5.87
N LEU A 76 18.97 -0.44 5.71
CA LEU A 76 19.85 0.50 5.02
C LEU A 76 21.20 0.69 5.75
N ALA A 77 21.20 0.70 7.08
CA ALA A 77 22.44 0.76 7.86
C ALA A 77 23.27 -0.53 7.72
N MET A 78 22.63 -1.70 7.79
CA MET A 78 23.26 -3.01 7.57
C MET A 78 23.85 -3.13 6.16
N SER A 79 23.12 -2.64 5.15
CA SER A 79 23.61 -2.57 3.77
C SER A 79 24.92 -1.78 3.68
N ARG A 80 24.98 -0.60 4.29
CA ARG A 80 26.20 0.23 4.31
C ARG A 80 27.36 -0.44 5.03
N GLN A 81 27.09 -1.27 6.04
CA GLN A 81 28.13 -2.03 6.72
C GLN A 81 28.66 -3.16 5.84
N ALA A 82 27.77 -3.93 5.19
CA ALA A 82 28.15 -4.98 4.25
C ALA A 82 29.01 -4.44 3.08
N ASP A 83 28.68 -3.25 2.55
CA ASP A 83 29.49 -2.58 1.54
C ASP A 83 30.92 -2.27 2.05
N ARG A 84 31.08 -1.83 3.32
CA ARG A 84 32.40 -1.52 3.91
C ARG A 84 33.27 -2.77 4.12
N GLU A 85 32.64 -3.91 4.36
CA GLU A 85 33.31 -5.20 4.54
C GLU A 85 33.63 -5.88 3.19
N GLY A 86 33.14 -5.33 2.08
CA GLY A 86 33.39 -5.86 0.74
C GLY A 86 32.39 -6.93 0.30
N TYR A 87 31.16 -6.93 0.83
CA TYR A 87 30.08 -7.85 0.47
C TYR A 87 28.96 -7.14 -0.32
N PRO A 88 29.18 -6.78 -1.60
CA PRO A 88 28.24 -5.96 -2.36
C PRO A 88 26.90 -6.66 -2.63
N GLU A 89 26.87 -7.99 -2.81
CA GLU A 89 25.62 -8.73 -3.02
C GLU A 89 24.75 -8.75 -1.76
N VAL A 90 25.38 -8.83 -0.58
CA VAL A 90 24.68 -8.77 0.71
C VAL A 90 24.15 -7.35 0.94
N ALA A 91 24.94 -6.33 0.62
CA ALA A 91 24.51 -4.94 0.71
C ALA A 91 23.31 -4.67 -0.20
N GLU A 92 23.31 -5.19 -1.42
CA GLU A 92 22.18 -5.10 -2.35
C GLU A 92 20.94 -5.84 -1.85
N ALA A 93 21.11 -7.05 -1.28
CA ALA A 93 20.01 -7.78 -0.68
C ALA A 93 19.34 -6.96 0.44
N TYR A 94 20.12 -6.37 1.34
CA TYR A 94 19.60 -5.50 2.40
C TYR A 94 18.85 -4.27 1.86
N LYS A 95 19.28 -3.66 0.75
CA LYS A 95 18.55 -2.54 0.13
C LYS A 95 17.18 -2.97 -0.38
N ARG A 96 17.07 -4.18 -0.95
CA ARG A 96 15.79 -4.72 -1.43
C ARG A 96 14.84 -5.01 -0.29
N ILE A 97 15.34 -5.66 0.77
CA ILE A 97 14.55 -5.93 1.98
C ILE A 97 14.07 -4.60 2.60
N ALA A 98 14.93 -3.58 2.68
CA ALA A 98 14.50 -2.26 3.15
C ALA A 98 13.35 -1.66 2.32
N TRP A 99 13.25 -2.00 1.03
CA TRP A 99 12.15 -1.55 0.17
C TRP A 99 10.88 -2.38 0.32
N GLU A 100 11.02 -3.65 0.70
CA GLU A 100 9.90 -4.50 1.12
C GLU A 100 9.30 -3.99 2.43
N GLU A 101 10.12 -3.66 3.45
CA GLU A 101 9.59 -3.10 4.70
C GLU A 101 9.01 -1.68 4.52
N ALA A 102 9.55 -0.90 3.57
CA ALA A 102 8.95 0.39 3.21
C ALA A 102 7.56 0.21 2.59
N GLU A 103 7.33 -0.88 1.86
CA GLU A 103 6.03 -1.23 1.31
C GLU A 103 5.04 -1.66 2.41
N HIS A 104 5.49 -2.47 3.37
CA HIS A 104 4.71 -2.82 4.55
C HIS A 104 4.31 -1.57 5.36
N ALA A 105 5.27 -0.69 5.64
CA ALA A 105 5.01 0.58 6.32
C ALA A 105 3.99 1.45 5.56
N ALA A 106 4.11 1.54 4.23
CA ALA A 106 3.17 2.31 3.41
C ALA A 106 1.73 1.78 3.53
N LYS A 107 1.54 0.46 3.48
CA LYS A 107 0.22 -0.15 3.69
C LYS A 107 -0.38 0.16 5.05
N PHE A 108 0.40 0.08 6.12
CA PHE A 108 -0.09 0.45 7.45
C PHE A 108 -0.46 1.94 7.54
N ALA A 109 0.35 2.81 6.96
CA ALA A 109 0.05 4.24 6.88
C ALA A 109 -1.26 4.52 6.12
N GLU A 110 -1.48 3.85 4.99
CA GLU A 110 -2.72 3.95 4.21
C GLU A 110 -3.93 3.47 5.01
N LEU A 111 -3.83 2.34 5.73
CA LEU A 111 -4.91 1.83 6.58
C LEU A 111 -5.28 2.82 7.68
N LEU A 112 -4.27 3.37 8.37
CA LEU A 112 -4.45 4.33 9.47
C LEU A 112 -5.00 5.66 8.97
N GLY A 113 -4.46 6.19 7.87
CA GLY A 113 -4.83 7.50 7.33
C GLY A 113 -4.41 8.69 8.21
N GLU A 114 -3.49 8.49 9.15
CA GLU A 114 -3.01 9.53 10.07
C GLU A 114 -1.89 10.38 9.47
N VAL A 115 -0.95 9.73 8.77
CA VAL A 115 0.24 10.37 8.16
C VAL A 115 0.11 10.57 6.65
N VAL A 116 -1.01 10.11 6.06
CA VAL A 116 -1.33 10.24 4.65
C VAL A 116 -2.83 10.47 4.49
N ALA A 117 -3.19 11.47 3.69
CA ALA A 117 -4.56 11.76 3.31
C ALA A 117 -4.84 11.26 1.88
N ALA A 118 -6.11 11.01 1.57
CA ALA A 118 -6.58 10.79 0.19
C ALA A 118 -6.60 12.08 -0.66
N ASP A 119 -5.63 12.98 -0.45
CA ASP A 119 -5.45 14.23 -1.19
C ASP A 119 -3.97 14.59 -1.31
N THR A 120 -3.44 14.54 -2.53
CA THR A 120 -2.01 14.76 -2.80
C THR A 120 -1.56 16.18 -2.41
N LYS A 121 -2.43 17.18 -2.57
CA LYS A 121 -2.08 18.56 -2.22
C LYS A 121 -1.93 18.72 -0.71
N ALA A 122 -2.84 18.14 0.08
CA ALA A 122 -2.76 18.10 1.52
C ALA A 122 -1.50 17.37 2.00
N ASN A 123 -1.17 16.22 1.41
CA ASN A 123 0.05 15.48 1.73
C ASN A 123 1.31 16.32 1.47
N LEU A 124 1.38 17.01 0.32
CA LEU A 124 2.51 17.88 -0.01
C LEU A 124 2.64 19.03 0.99
N GLN A 125 1.53 19.71 1.31
CA GLN A 125 1.53 20.79 2.28
C GLN A 125 1.99 20.31 3.67
N ALA A 126 1.47 19.16 4.12
CA ALA A 126 1.88 18.55 5.39
C ALA A 126 3.39 18.28 5.45
N ARG A 127 4.01 17.83 4.35
CA ARG A 127 5.48 17.64 4.28
C ARG A 127 6.25 18.95 4.31
N VAL A 128 5.77 20.00 3.62
CA VAL A 128 6.39 21.33 3.66
C VAL A 128 6.40 21.88 5.09
N ASP A 129 5.25 21.82 5.76
CA ASP A 129 5.09 22.33 7.13
C ASP A 129 5.96 21.55 8.13
N ALA A 130 5.98 20.22 8.00
CA ALA A 130 6.79 19.33 8.83
C ALA A 130 8.30 19.58 8.66
N GLU A 131 8.81 19.66 7.42
CA GLU A 131 10.23 19.87 7.18
C GLU A 131 10.69 21.27 7.60
N HIS A 132 9.85 22.29 7.42
CA HIS A 132 10.14 23.64 7.90
C HIS A 132 10.36 23.66 9.41
N GLY A 133 9.51 22.97 10.18
CA GLY A 133 9.69 22.83 11.63
C GLY A 133 10.88 21.95 12.03
N ALA A 134 11.07 20.81 11.36
CA ALA A 134 12.10 19.83 11.71
C ALA A 134 13.54 20.34 11.48
N CYS A 135 13.75 21.24 10.51
CA CYS A 135 15.08 21.79 10.23
C CYS A 135 15.67 22.55 11.44
N GLN A 136 14.84 23.20 12.25
CA GLN A 136 15.29 23.92 13.43
C GLN A 136 15.80 22.94 14.51
N GLY A 137 15.04 21.89 14.82
CA GLY A 137 15.47 20.88 15.81
C GLY A 137 16.75 20.15 15.39
N LYS A 138 16.90 19.81 14.10
CA LYS A 138 18.13 19.22 13.56
C LYS A 138 19.34 20.15 13.76
N LYS A 139 19.15 21.46 13.52
CA LYS A 139 20.19 22.48 13.73
C LYS A 139 20.55 22.61 15.21
N ASP A 140 19.55 22.68 16.09
CA ASP A 140 19.76 22.82 17.54
C ASP A 140 20.53 21.63 18.11
N LEU A 141 20.20 20.41 17.69
CA LEU A 141 20.94 19.20 18.05
C LEU A 141 22.38 19.24 17.54
N ALA A 142 22.60 19.68 16.29
CA ALA A 142 23.94 19.80 15.71
C ALA A 142 24.80 20.83 16.45
N THR A 143 24.21 21.89 17.01
CA THR A 143 24.94 22.85 17.85
C THR A 143 25.39 22.30 19.19
N LEU A 144 24.69 21.31 19.76
CA LEU A 144 25.12 20.65 21.01
C LEU A 144 26.36 19.76 20.82
N ALA A 145 26.65 19.35 19.59
CA ALA A 145 27.81 18.52 19.26
C ALA A 145 29.12 19.33 19.05
N LYS A 146 29.09 20.65 19.24
CA LYS A 146 30.26 21.54 19.20
C LYS A 146 30.71 21.91 20.60
#